data_AF-A0A417PDM6-F1
#
_entry.id   AF-A0A417PDM6-F1
#
_cell.length_a   1.000
_cell.length_b   1.000
_cell.length_c   1.000
_cell.angle_alpha   90.00
_cell.angle_beta   90.00
_cell.angle_gamma   90.00
#
_symmetry.space_group_name_H-M   'P 1'
#
loop_
_entity.id
_entity.type
_entity.pdbx_description
1 polymer ?
#
loop_
_entity_poly.entity_id
_entity_poly.type
_entity_poly.pdbx_seq_one_letter_code
_entity_poly.pdbx_strand_id
1 'polypeptide(L)'
;MSEKYYLPVLYTEEERKKYAEWGIKKERFLMPFAVITIIVDLIVIIETGVVLFKIREREPYFSAFLSTYGGLINDIAYGVAIVLTALLIKPLDMILDMVYKKPQEPQMLCLTPTETGVRYMLSRGVYVLSSGTLNWNDWESAVSEETNEIHIGDVICRIGFNTIESIYPKNKQHAWMDRPEEKVENSIHLKTISRNFRGYLLSLEEKKKEVEWYDK
;
A
#
# COMPACT_ATOMS: atom_id res chain seq x y z
N MET A 1 -6.39 9.46 -25.44
CA MET A 1 -5.74 8.68 -24.37
C MET A 1 -6.67 7.55 -23.98
N SER A 2 -6.21 6.30 -23.99
CA SER A 2 -6.97 5.18 -23.42
C SER A 2 -6.81 5.23 -21.90
N GLU A 3 -7.92 5.36 -21.18
CA GLU A 3 -7.94 5.33 -19.71
C GLU A 3 -7.48 3.95 -19.23
N LYS A 4 -6.57 3.89 -18.25
CA LYS A 4 -6.07 2.63 -17.71
C LYS A 4 -6.54 2.50 -16.28
N TYR A 5 -7.11 1.35 -15.93
CA TYR A 5 -7.60 1.05 -14.60
C TYR A 5 -6.69 0.03 -13.94
N TYR A 6 -6.08 0.38 -12.81
CA TYR A 6 -5.24 -0.52 -12.02
C TYR A 6 -6.03 -1.01 -10.82
N LEU A 7 -6.31 -2.31 -10.78
CA LEU A 7 -7.19 -2.94 -9.81
C LEU A 7 -6.40 -3.95 -8.97
N PRO A 8 -6.35 -3.78 -7.64
CA PRO A 8 -5.75 -4.77 -6.76
C PRO A 8 -6.66 -5.99 -6.67
N VAL A 9 -6.05 -7.16 -6.74
CA VAL A 9 -6.73 -8.44 -6.57
C VAL A 9 -6.48 -8.94 -5.15
N LEU A 10 -7.55 -9.31 -4.46
CA LEU A 10 -7.46 -9.89 -3.12
C LEU A 10 -6.67 -11.21 -3.15
N TYR A 11 -5.88 -11.44 -2.11
CA TYR A 11 -5.18 -12.70 -1.94
C TYR A 11 -6.16 -13.87 -1.88
N THR A 12 -5.74 -14.98 -2.49
CA THR A 12 -6.38 -16.28 -2.25
C THR A 12 -6.21 -16.68 -0.79
N GLU A 13 -7.04 -17.61 -0.29
CA GLU A 13 -6.95 -18.01 1.13
C GLU A 13 -5.57 -18.55 1.52
N GLU A 14 -4.89 -19.24 0.60
CA GLU A 14 -3.55 -19.77 0.83
C GLU A 14 -2.49 -18.66 0.89
N GLU A 15 -2.55 -17.71 -0.04
CA GLU A 15 -1.64 -16.56 -0.07
C GLU A 15 -1.84 -15.67 1.15
N ARG A 16 -3.10 -15.45 1.55
CA ARG A 16 -3.47 -14.74 2.77
C ARG A 16 -2.86 -15.40 3.99
N LYS A 17 -3.00 -16.72 4.15
CA LYS A 17 -2.43 -17.45 5.30
C LYS A 17 -0.91 -17.33 5.34
N LYS A 18 -0.23 -17.52 4.20
CA LYS A 18 1.24 -17.36 4.10
C LYS A 18 1.67 -15.93 4.45
N TYR A 19 0.95 -14.93 3.97
CA TYR A 19 1.24 -13.52 4.31
C TYR A 19 1.01 -13.23 5.78
N ALA A 20 -0.10 -13.71 6.34
CA ALA A 20 -0.43 -13.51 7.75
C ALA A 20 0.60 -14.18 8.67
N GLU A 21 1.00 -15.42 8.38
CA GLU A 21 2.03 -16.14 9.12
C GLU A 21 3.38 -15.42 9.09
N TRP A 22 3.80 -14.95 7.91
CA TRP A 22 5.01 -14.17 7.75
C TRP A 22 4.94 -12.86 8.55
N GLY A 23 3.84 -12.10 8.42
CA GLY A 23 3.66 -10.82 9.10
C GLY A 23 3.63 -10.96 10.63
N ILE A 24 2.95 -11.98 11.15
CA ILE A 24 2.92 -12.27 12.59
C ILE A 24 4.31 -12.70 13.10
N LYS A 25 5.05 -13.49 12.32
CA LYS A 25 6.41 -13.90 12.69
C LYS A 25 7.37 -12.71 12.71
N LYS A 26 7.26 -11.81 11.72
CA LYS A 26 8.02 -10.56 11.63
C LYS A 26 7.70 -9.64 12.81
N GLU A 27 6.42 -9.40 13.11
CA GLU A 27 5.96 -8.59 14.23
C GLU A 27 6.51 -9.11 15.57
N ARG A 28 6.39 -10.42 15.83
CA ARG A 28 6.87 -11.03 17.07
C ARG A 28 8.35 -10.75 17.32
N PHE A 29 9.14 -10.65 16.26
CA PHE A 29 10.55 -10.33 16.36
C PHE A 29 10.79 -8.82 16.49
N LEU A 30 10.07 -7.98 15.76
CA LEU A 30 10.25 -6.52 15.80
C LEU A 30 9.78 -5.87 17.10
N MET A 31 8.70 -6.36 17.71
CA MET A 31 8.12 -5.82 18.95
C MET A 31 9.15 -5.63 20.08
N PRO A 32 9.96 -6.64 20.48
CA PRO A 32 10.96 -6.44 21.52
C PRO A 32 12.02 -5.39 21.14
N PHE A 33 12.44 -5.30 19.87
CA PHE A 33 13.39 -4.26 19.45
C PHE A 33 12.77 -2.87 19.56
N ALA A 34 11.52 -2.69 19.12
CA ALA A 34 10.82 -1.42 19.28
C ALA A 34 10.72 -1.01 20.76
N VAL A 35 10.39 -1.96 21.65
CA VAL A 35 10.35 -1.71 23.10
C VAL A 35 11.73 -1.33 23.65
N ILE A 36 12.79 -2.05 23.26
CA ILE A 36 14.16 -1.74 23.68
C ILE A 36 14.57 -0.34 23.22
N THR A 37 14.28 0.02 21.97
CA THR A 37 14.57 1.37 21.44
C THR A 37 13.87 2.44 22.26
N ILE A 38 12.58 2.27 22.56
CA ILE A 38 11.83 3.22 23.41
C ILE A 38 12.46 3.34 24.80
N ILE A 39 12.88 2.22 25.41
CA ILE A 39 13.53 2.24 26.73
C ILE A 39 14.86 3.01 26.67
N VAL A 40 15.67 2.76 25.64
CA VAL A 40 16.95 3.47 25.45
C VAL A 40 16.70 4.96 25.26
N ASP A 41 15.73 5.35 24.45
CA ASP A 41 15.36 6.76 24.24
C ASP A 41 14.93 7.43 25.55
N LEU A 42 14.13 6.75 26.37
CA LEU A 42 13.73 7.27 27.69
C LEU A 42 14.94 7.47 28.62
N ILE A 43 15.90 6.55 28.63
CA ILE A 43 17.13 6.69 29.43
C ILE A 43 17.92 7.91 28.95
N VAL A 44 18.11 8.07 27.64
CA VAL A 44 18.83 9.22 27.07
C VAL A 44 18.15 10.54 27.43
N ILE A 45 16.81 10.60 27.41
CA ILE A 45 16.05 11.79 27.82
C ILE A 45 16.26 12.10 29.30
N ILE A 46 16.22 11.08 30.17
CA ILE A 46 16.43 11.25 31.61
C ILE A 46 17.86 11.73 31.89
N GLU A 47 18.87 11.10 31.31
CA GLU A 47 20.28 11.50 31.46
C GLU A 47 20.50 12.93 30.98
N THR A 48 19.96 13.28 29.82
CA THR A 48 20.01 14.64 29.28
C THR A 48 19.36 15.63 30.25
N GLY A 49 18.20 15.29 30.81
CA GLY A 49 17.53 16.11 31.83
C GLY A 49 18.37 16.34 33.09
N VAL A 50 19.03 15.30 33.60
CA VAL A 50 19.92 15.41 34.77
C VAL A 50 21.14 16.29 34.46
N VAL A 51 21.75 16.14 33.29
CA VAL A 51 22.88 16.96 32.86
C VAL A 51 22.46 18.43 32.73
N LEU A 52 21.32 18.70 32.09
CA LEU A 52 20.78 20.07 31.97
C LEU A 52 20.47 20.66 33.35
N PHE A 53 19.94 19.87 34.28
CA PHE A 53 19.68 20.32 35.65
C PHE A 53 20.98 20.70 36.40
N LYS A 54 22.04 19.90 36.27
CA LYS A 54 23.35 20.21 36.86
C LYS A 54 23.97 21.49 36.27
N ILE A 55 23.85 21.69 34.96
CA ILE A 55 24.35 22.91 34.30
C ILE A 55 23.55 24.12 34.77
N ARG A 56 22.23 23.99 34.95
CA ARG A 56 21.38 25.04 35.52
C ARG A 56 21.84 25.51 36.90
N GLU A 57 22.22 24.58 37.77
CA GLU A 57 22.70 24.93 39.12
C GLU A 57 24.05 25.66 39.08
N ARG A 58 24.88 25.36 38.07
CA ARG A 58 26.24 25.90 37.94
C ARG A 58 26.30 27.25 37.24
N GLU A 59 25.43 27.48 36.25
CA GLU A 59 25.54 28.61 35.32
C GLU A 59 24.36 29.60 35.47
N PRO A 60 24.59 30.85 35.91
CA PRO A 60 23.53 31.82 36.15
C PRO A 60 22.80 32.29 34.87
N TYR A 61 23.45 32.18 33.70
CA TYR A 61 22.87 32.57 32.40
C TYR A 61 22.17 31.42 31.67
N PHE A 62 22.15 30.21 32.24
CA PHE A 62 21.59 29.02 31.61
C PHE A 62 20.10 29.17 31.24
N SER A 63 19.34 29.89 32.06
CA SER A 63 17.93 30.18 31.79
C SER A 63 17.74 31.03 30.52
N ALA A 64 18.59 32.04 30.31
CA ALA A 64 18.56 32.90 29.13
C ALA A 64 19.04 32.16 27.86
N PHE A 65 20.00 31.25 28.02
CA PHE A 65 20.44 30.36 26.94
C PHE A 65 19.31 29.43 26.49
N LEU A 66 18.65 28.73 27.43
CA LEU A 66 17.52 27.85 27.12
C LEU A 66 16.31 28.60 26.58
N SER A 67 16.02 29.82 27.04
CA SER A 67 14.89 30.59 26.48
C SER A 67 15.13 31.00 25.03
N THR A 68 16.39 31.17 24.63
CA THR A 68 16.77 31.60 23.28
C THR A 68 16.94 30.41 22.33
N TYR A 69 17.59 29.34 22.78
CA TYR A 69 17.99 28.21 21.93
C TYR A 69 17.31 26.88 22.28
N GLY A 70 16.58 26.80 23.38
CA GLY A 70 16.00 25.54 23.88
C GLY A 70 15.03 24.89 22.89
N GLY A 71 14.20 25.68 22.21
CA GLY A 71 13.32 25.16 21.14
C GLY A 71 14.11 24.56 19.98
N LEU A 72 15.10 25.29 19.47
CA LEU A 72 15.96 24.85 18.36
C LEU A 72 16.76 23.59 18.72
N ILE A 73 17.30 23.51 19.94
CA ILE A 73 18.02 22.32 20.43
C ILE A 73 17.07 21.13 20.52
N ASN A 74 15.85 21.33 21.03
CA ASN A 74 14.86 20.27 21.14
C ASN A 74 14.43 19.74 19.77
N ASP A 75 14.20 20.64 18.80
CA ASP A 75 13.83 20.26 17.44
C ASP A 75 14.94 19.46 16.72
N ILE A 76 16.20 19.89 16.88
CA ILE A 76 17.36 19.17 16.33
C ILE A 76 17.51 17.80 17.01
N ALA A 77 17.43 17.75 18.34
CA ALA A 77 17.58 16.51 19.10
C ALA A 77 16.48 15.50 18.72
N TYR A 78 15.23 15.96 18.61
CA TYR A 78 14.11 15.13 18.19
C TYR A 78 14.26 14.65 16.73
N GLY A 79 14.68 15.52 15.83
CA GLY A 79 14.98 15.16 14.44
C GLY A 79 16.08 14.11 14.34
N VAL A 80 17.18 14.27 15.10
CA VAL A 80 18.28 13.31 15.17
C VAL A 80 17.81 11.98 15.74
N ALA A 81 17.00 11.98 16.79
CA ALA A 81 16.45 10.76 17.38
C ALA A 81 15.59 9.99 16.37
N ILE A 82 14.68 10.67 15.64
CA ILE A 82 13.88 10.03 14.59
C ILE A 82 14.78 9.41 13.52
N VAL A 83 15.81 10.14 13.06
CA VAL A 83 16.71 9.66 12.01
C VAL A 83 17.49 8.43 12.47
N LEU A 84 18.03 8.44 13.70
CA LEU A 84 18.75 7.31 14.27
C LEU A 84 17.84 6.10 14.45
N THR A 85 16.63 6.30 14.98
CA THR A 85 15.62 5.24 15.13
C THR A 85 15.22 4.66 13.78
N ALA A 86 15.02 5.50 12.75
CA ALA A 86 14.76 5.04 11.40
C ALA A 86 15.95 4.26 10.80
N LEU A 87 17.19 4.70 11.05
CA LEU A 87 18.42 4.02 10.61
C LEU A 87 18.66 2.69 11.31
N LEU A 88 18.12 2.47 12.50
CA LEU A 88 18.21 1.18 13.19
C LEU A 88 17.07 0.23 12.78
N ILE A 89 15.83 0.74 12.78
CA ILE A 89 14.64 -0.08 12.56
C ILE A 89 14.50 -0.47 11.08
N LYS A 90 14.72 0.45 10.12
CA LYS A 90 14.51 0.12 8.69
C LYS A 90 15.45 -0.96 8.15
N PRO A 91 16.76 -0.94 8.44
CA PRO A 91 17.63 -2.03 8.00
C PRO A 91 17.29 -3.36 8.67
N LEU A 92 16.89 -3.33 9.95
CA LEU A 92 16.42 -4.53 10.64
C LEU A 92 15.16 -5.10 9.97
N ASP A 93 14.19 -4.24 9.64
CA ASP A 93 12.99 -4.60 8.90
C ASP A 93 13.33 -5.27 7.55
N MET A 94 14.24 -4.66 6.79
CA MET A 94 14.71 -5.18 5.51
C MET A 94 15.42 -6.53 5.64
N ILE A 95 16.23 -6.71 6.69
CA ILE A 95 16.90 -7.99 6.97
C ILE A 95 15.85 -9.07 7.29
N LEU A 96 14.81 -8.74 8.05
CA LEU A 96 13.74 -9.70 8.36
C LEU A 96 12.93 -10.07 7.11
N ASP A 97 12.67 -9.11 6.22
CA ASP A 97 12.03 -9.37 4.93
C ASP A 97 12.85 -10.37 4.10
N MET A 98 14.18 -10.22 4.12
CA MET A 98 15.09 -11.12 3.44
C MET A 98 15.18 -12.51 4.10
N VAL A 99 15.29 -12.57 5.43
CA VAL A 99 15.47 -13.82 6.19
C VAL A 99 14.20 -14.66 6.19
N TYR A 100 13.03 -14.02 6.37
CA TYR A 100 11.75 -14.71 6.41
C TYR A 100 11.10 -14.86 5.03
N LYS A 101 11.78 -14.45 3.96
CA LYS A 101 11.31 -14.53 2.57
C LYS A 101 9.91 -13.95 2.43
N LYS A 102 9.83 -12.62 2.36
CA LYS A 102 8.57 -11.91 2.14
C LYS A 102 7.73 -12.61 1.07
N PRO A 103 6.47 -12.97 1.37
CA PRO A 103 5.57 -13.62 0.42
C PRO A 103 5.34 -12.74 -0.81
N GLN A 104 4.85 -13.37 -1.87
CA GLN A 104 4.69 -12.71 -3.16
C GLN A 104 3.76 -11.49 -3.08
N GLU A 105 4.10 -10.46 -3.87
CA GLU A 105 3.29 -9.24 -4.00
C GLU A 105 1.85 -9.54 -4.48
N PRO A 106 0.88 -8.67 -4.16
CA PRO A 106 -0.49 -8.85 -4.60
C PRO A 106 -0.55 -8.82 -6.14
N GLN A 107 -1.53 -9.53 -6.69
CA GLN A 107 -1.77 -9.43 -8.12
C GLN A 107 -2.46 -8.10 -8.42
N MET A 108 -2.04 -7.47 -9.51
CA MET A 108 -2.61 -6.24 -10.03
C MET A 108 -3.18 -6.52 -11.41
N LEU A 109 -4.48 -6.26 -11.57
CA LEU A 109 -5.18 -6.35 -12.84
C LEU A 109 -5.27 -4.97 -13.47
N CYS A 110 -4.60 -4.79 -14.60
CA CYS A 110 -4.71 -3.59 -15.42
C CYS A 110 -5.75 -3.80 -16.51
N LEU A 111 -6.74 -2.93 -16.59
CA LEU A 111 -7.76 -2.92 -17.64
C LEU A 111 -7.60 -1.69 -18.53
N THR A 112 -7.76 -1.86 -19.84
CA THR A 112 -7.74 -0.77 -20.81
C THR A 112 -8.87 -1.00 -21.81
N PRO A 113 -9.86 -0.10 -21.90
CA PRO A 113 -10.91 -0.18 -22.90
C PRO A 113 -10.33 0.14 -24.28
N THR A 114 -10.75 -0.63 -25.27
CA THR A 114 -10.37 -0.51 -26.68
C THR A 114 -11.61 -0.59 -27.56
N GLU A 115 -11.48 -0.30 -28.85
CA GLU A 115 -12.64 -0.30 -29.76
C GLU A 115 -13.30 -1.68 -29.88
N THR A 116 -12.51 -2.75 -29.81
CA THR A 116 -12.98 -4.14 -29.99
C THR A 116 -13.34 -4.84 -28.68
N GLY A 117 -13.02 -4.25 -27.52
CA GLY A 117 -13.22 -4.89 -26.22
C GLY A 117 -12.37 -4.30 -25.09
N VAL A 118 -12.16 -5.08 -24.04
CA VAL A 118 -11.32 -4.72 -22.89
C VAL A 118 -10.03 -5.52 -22.91
N ARG A 119 -8.89 -4.83 -23.03
CA ARG A 119 -7.58 -5.43 -22.84
C ARG A 119 -7.32 -5.55 -21.34
N TYR A 120 -6.94 -6.75 -20.90
CA TYR A 120 -6.54 -7.00 -19.53
C TYR A 120 -5.08 -7.45 -19.46
N MET A 121 -4.42 -7.11 -18.36
CA MET A 121 -3.07 -7.55 -18.03
C MET A 121 -3.02 -7.84 -16.53
N LEU A 122 -2.89 -9.12 -16.19
CA LEU A 122 -2.70 -9.58 -14.83
C LEU A 122 -1.20 -9.65 -14.55
N SER A 123 -0.77 -8.89 -13.55
CA SER A 123 0.64 -8.75 -13.17
C SER A 123 0.83 -9.03 -11.69
N ARG A 124 2.03 -9.41 -11.30
CA ARG A 124 2.47 -9.62 -9.92
C ARG A 124 3.86 -9.03 -9.80
N GLY A 125 3.94 -7.83 -9.21
CA GLY A 125 5.14 -7.00 -9.26
C GLY A 125 5.58 -6.74 -10.70
N VAL A 126 6.80 -7.16 -11.04
CA VAL A 126 7.39 -6.98 -12.37
C VAL A 126 6.93 -8.06 -13.38
N TYR A 127 6.34 -9.16 -12.90
CA TYR A 127 5.99 -10.30 -13.75
C TYR A 127 4.57 -10.19 -14.29
N VAL A 128 4.39 -10.41 -15.59
CA VAL A 128 3.07 -10.53 -16.22
C VAL A 128 2.66 -12.01 -16.18
N LEU A 129 1.57 -12.31 -15.48
CA LEU A 129 1.02 -13.66 -15.34
C LEU A 129 0.15 -14.04 -16.53
N SER A 130 -0.69 -13.12 -16.98
CA SER A 130 -1.60 -13.34 -18.10
C SER A 130 -1.97 -12.00 -18.74
N SER A 131 -2.18 -11.99 -20.05
CA SER A 131 -2.66 -10.82 -20.77
C SER A 131 -3.50 -11.26 -21.95
N GLY A 132 -4.57 -10.51 -22.23
CA GLY A 132 -5.45 -10.83 -23.34
C GLY A 132 -6.40 -9.68 -23.64
N THR A 133 -7.30 -9.92 -24.58
CA THR A 133 -8.39 -9.00 -24.92
C THR A 133 -9.69 -9.77 -24.85
N LEU A 134 -10.61 -9.31 -24.01
CA LEU A 134 -11.99 -9.80 -23.97
C LEU A 134 -12.81 -8.93 -24.91
N ASN A 135 -13.65 -9.54 -25.75
CA ASN A 135 -14.65 -8.76 -26.48
C ASN A 135 -15.66 -8.16 -25.49
N TRP A 136 -16.47 -7.20 -25.94
CA TRP A 136 -17.41 -6.51 -25.04
C TRP A 136 -18.49 -7.43 -24.43
N ASN A 137 -18.95 -8.45 -25.16
CA ASN A 137 -19.95 -9.41 -24.66
C ASN A 137 -19.35 -10.36 -23.61
N ASP A 138 -18.13 -10.83 -23.86
CA ASP A 138 -17.36 -11.67 -22.94
C ASP A 138 -17.00 -10.89 -21.68
N TRP A 139 -16.69 -9.59 -21.79
CA TRP A 139 -16.46 -8.72 -20.65
C TRP A 139 -17.71 -8.58 -19.77
N GLU A 140 -18.88 -8.30 -20.36
CA GLU A 140 -20.12 -8.19 -19.58
C GLU A 140 -20.50 -9.52 -18.90
N SER A 141 -20.16 -10.65 -19.53
CA SER A 141 -20.39 -11.98 -18.94
C SER A 141 -19.36 -12.37 -17.88
N ALA A 142 -18.14 -11.82 -17.97
CA ALA A 142 -17.04 -12.09 -17.06
C ALA A 142 -17.13 -11.29 -15.75
N VAL A 143 -17.83 -10.15 -15.74
CA VAL A 143 -17.87 -9.23 -14.61
C VAL A 143 -19.08 -9.47 -13.72
N SER A 144 -18.81 -9.77 -12.46
CA SER A 144 -19.83 -9.83 -11.41
C SER A 144 -19.79 -8.56 -10.56
N GLU A 145 -20.70 -7.61 -10.83
CA GLU A 145 -20.75 -6.33 -10.13
C GLU A 145 -21.13 -6.45 -8.64
N GLU A 146 -21.90 -7.48 -8.27
CA GLU A 146 -22.34 -7.71 -6.88
C GLU A 146 -21.22 -8.22 -5.98
N THR A 147 -20.40 -9.15 -6.49
CA THR A 147 -19.29 -9.77 -5.73
C THR A 147 -17.95 -9.05 -5.93
N ASN A 148 -17.91 -8.10 -6.87
CA ASN A 148 -16.70 -7.39 -7.30
C ASN A 148 -15.64 -8.35 -7.87
N GLU A 149 -16.08 -9.34 -8.67
CA GLU A 149 -15.25 -10.39 -9.24
C GLU A 149 -15.18 -10.31 -10.77
N ILE A 150 -14.03 -10.64 -11.34
CA ILE A 150 -13.82 -10.75 -12.79
C ILE A 150 -13.33 -12.17 -13.10
N HIS A 151 -14.03 -12.85 -13.99
CA HIS A 151 -13.72 -14.22 -14.41
C HIS A 151 -12.91 -14.16 -15.72
N ILE A 152 -11.64 -14.53 -15.67
CA ILE A 152 -10.72 -14.49 -16.81
C ILE A 152 -10.24 -15.92 -17.08
N GLY A 153 -10.87 -16.60 -18.05
CA GLY A 153 -10.64 -18.03 -18.27
C GLY A 153 -11.02 -18.82 -17.02
N ASP A 154 -10.08 -19.61 -16.49
CA ASP A 154 -10.27 -20.40 -15.27
C ASP A 154 -9.93 -19.64 -13.98
N VAL A 155 -9.51 -18.37 -14.08
CA VAL A 155 -9.08 -17.56 -12.93
C VAL A 155 -10.19 -16.61 -12.50
N ILE A 156 -10.56 -16.66 -11.22
CA ILE A 156 -11.50 -15.72 -10.60
C ILE A 156 -10.70 -14.66 -9.84
N CYS A 157 -10.74 -13.43 -10.32
CA CYS A 157 -10.08 -12.28 -9.73
C CYS A 157 -11.07 -11.48 -8.89
N ARG A 158 -11.01 -11.59 -7.57
CA ARG A 158 -11.81 -10.75 -6.68
C ARG A 158 -11.10 -9.42 -6.44
N ILE A 159 -11.70 -8.32 -6.89
CA ILE A 159 -11.10 -7.00 -6.80
C ILE A 159 -11.33 -6.41 -5.42
N GLY A 160 -10.25 -5.93 -4.79
CA GLY A 160 -10.32 -5.33 -3.46
C GLY A 160 -8.94 -5.07 -2.88
N PHE A 161 -8.88 -4.20 -1.88
CA PHE A 161 -7.63 -3.88 -1.20
C PHE A 161 -7.23 -4.98 -0.22
N ASN A 162 -5.97 -5.40 -0.26
CA ASN A 162 -5.41 -6.29 0.75
C ASN A 162 -5.06 -5.49 2.01
N THR A 163 -6.09 -5.16 2.80
CA THR A 163 -5.96 -4.46 4.08
C THR A 163 -5.55 -5.39 5.21
N ILE A 164 -5.11 -4.82 6.34
CA ILE A 164 -4.81 -5.56 7.58
C ILE A 164 -6.01 -6.42 8.00
N GLU A 165 -7.22 -5.90 7.86
CA GLU A 165 -8.46 -6.61 8.21
C GLU A 165 -8.74 -7.80 7.29
N SER A 166 -8.38 -7.68 6.01
CA SER A 166 -8.55 -8.75 5.03
C SER A 166 -7.50 -9.86 5.19
N ILE A 167 -6.28 -9.50 5.63
CA ILE A 167 -5.15 -10.41 5.69
C ILE A 167 -5.07 -11.14 7.03
N TYR A 168 -5.15 -10.41 8.13
CA TYR A 168 -4.83 -10.94 9.47
C TYR A 168 -6.08 -11.36 10.25
N PRO A 169 -5.98 -12.38 11.12
CA PRO A 169 -7.07 -12.75 11.99
C PRO A 169 -7.38 -11.62 12.99
N LYS A 170 -8.65 -11.51 13.42
CA LYS A 170 -9.16 -10.38 14.24
C LYS A 170 -8.32 -10.05 15.47
N ASN A 171 -7.70 -11.05 16.10
CA ASN A 171 -6.87 -10.89 17.29
C ASN A 171 -5.44 -10.37 16.99
N LYS A 172 -5.08 -10.15 15.72
CA LYS A 172 -3.75 -9.73 15.25
C LYS A 172 -3.82 -8.55 14.26
N GLN A 173 -4.93 -7.83 14.22
CA GLN A 173 -5.13 -6.67 13.35
C GLN A 173 -4.59 -5.38 14.00
N HIS A 174 -3.29 -5.33 14.26
CA HIS A 174 -2.65 -4.14 14.80
C HIS A 174 -2.32 -3.13 13.70
N ALA A 175 -2.37 -1.83 14.00
CA ALA A 175 -2.13 -0.77 13.02
C ALA A 175 -0.70 -0.79 12.42
N TRP A 176 0.25 -1.39 13.13
CA TRP A 176 1.65 -1.55 12.70
C TRP A 176 1.92 -2.86 11.94
N MET A 177 0.88 -3.66 11.65
CA MET A 177 1.05 -4.85 10.81
C MET A 177 1.38 -4.47 9.38
N ASP A 178 2.27 -5.26 8.77
CA ASP A 178 2.68 -5.09 7.38
C ASP A 178 1.48 -5.27 6.44
N ARG A 179 1.38 -4.41 5.43
CA ARG A 179 0.37 -4.49 4.36
C ARG A 179 1.06 -4.25 3.02
N PRO A 180 0.63 -4.94 1.96
CA PRO A 180 1.20 -4.69 0.64
C PRO A 180 0.89 -3.26 0.17
N GLU A 181 1.85 -2.64 -0.51
CA GLU A 181 1.66 -1.33 -1.13
C GLU A 181 0.86 -1.49 -2.43
N GLU A 182 -0.41 -1.12 -2.40
CA GLU A 182 -1.28 -1.15 -3.57
C GLU A 182 -1.46 0.28 -4.09
N LYS A 183 -0.81 0.58 -5.21
CA LYS A 183 -1.00 1.87 -5.90
C LYS A 183 -2.25 1.78 -6.76
N VAL A 184 -3.26 2.54 -6.37
CA VAL A 184 -4.52 2.63 -7.11
C VAL A 184 -4.77 4.08 -7.49
N GLU A 185 -4.92 4.32 -8.79
CA GLU A 185 -5.21 5.65 -9.34
C GLU A 185 -6.71 5.85 -9.58
N ASN A 186 -7.51 4.77 -9.65
CA ASN A 186 -8.90 4.80 -10.11
C ASN A 186 -9.88 4.10 -9.14
N SER A 187 -11.18 4.21 -9.42
CA SER A 187 -12.20 3.46 -8.66
C SER A 187 -11.94 1.95 -8.72
N ILE A 188 -12.10 1.27 -7.59
CA ILE A 188 -11.98 -0.19 -7.46
C ILE A 188 -13.31 -0.93 -7.60
N HIS A 189 -14.42 -0.19 -7.69
CA HIS A 189 -15.75 -0.78 -7.77
C HIS A 189 -16.09 -1.09 -9.22
N LEU A 190 -16.28 -2.38 -9.53
CA LEU A 190 -16.58 -2.84 -10.88
C LEU A 190 -17.84 -2.17 -11.44
N LYS A 191 -18.85 -1.90 -10.61
CA LYS A 191 -20.03 -1.12 -11.02
C LYS A 191 -19.70 0.26 -11.61
N THR A 192 -18.73 0.97 -11.04
CA THR A 192 -18.29 2.27 -11.58
C THR A 192 -17.50 2.08 -12.88
N ILE A 193 -16.62 1.08 -12.93
CA ILE A 193 -15.80 0.79 -14.10
C ILE A 193 -16.66 0.33 -15.28
N SER A 194 -17.59 -0.60 -15.05
CA SER A 194 -18.57 -1.06 -16.05
C SER A 194 -19.39 0.10 -16.59
N ARG A 195 -19.84 1.03 -15.74
CA ARG A 195 -20.53 2.24 -16.19
C ARG A 195 -19.64 3.12 -17.07
N ASN A 196 -18.39 3.33 -16.68
CA ASN A 196 -17.44 4.13 -17.47
C ASN A 196 -17.16 3.46 -18.82
N PHE A 197 -17.00 2.14 -18.85
CA PHE A 197 -16.77 1.37 -20.07
C PHE A 197 -17.98 1.39 -21.02
N ARG A 198 -19.21 1.31 -20.49
CA ARG A 198 -20.43 1.52 -21.29
C ARG A 198 -20.51 2.95 -21.85
N GLY A 199 -20.12 3.95 -21.06
CA GLY A 199 -20.03 5.34 -21.54
C GLY A 199 -19.00 5.50 -22.67
N TYR A 200 -17.85 4.83 -22.54
CA TYR A 200 -16.82 4.80 -23.57
C TYR A 200 -17.33 4.15 -24.88
N LEU A 201 -18.05 3.03 -24.78
CA LEU A 201 -18.69 2.36 -25.91
C LEU A 201 -19.66 3.29 -26.66
N LEU A 202 -20.57 3.95 -25.93
CA LEU A 202 -21.52 4.89 -26.52
C LEU A 202 -20.82 6.03 -27.26
N SER A 203 -19.75 6.58 -26.68
CA SER A 203 -18.96 7.63 -27.33
C SER A 203 -18.26 7.15 -28.60
N LEU A 204 -17.81 5.89 -28.65
CA LEU A 204 -17.24 5.29 -29.87
C LEU A 204 -18.30 5.11 -30.96
N GLU A 205 -19.51 4.68 -30.60
CA GLU A 205 -20.63 4.55 -31.54
C GLU A 205 -21.04 5.89 -32.13
N GLU A 206 -21.10 6.95 -31.32
CA GLU A 206 -21.38 8.30 -31.79
C GLU A 206 -20.31 8.80 -32.77
N LYS A 207 -19.03 8.59 -32.46
CA LYS A 207 -17.93 8.94 -33.37
C LYS A 207 -18.01 8.19 -34.70
N LYS A 208 -18.37 6.91 -34.68
CA LYS A 208 -18.56 6.13 -35.91
C LYS A 208 -19.70 6.72 -36.75
N LYS A 209 -20.82 7.07 -36.12
CA LYS A 209 -21.93 7.76 -36.80
C LYS A 209 -21.47 9.09 -37.38
N GLU A 210 -20.75 9.93 -36.64
CA GLU A 210 -20.26 11.21 -37.16
C GLU A 210 -19.41 11.03 -38.42
N VAL A 211 -18.50 10.05 -38.44
CA VAL A 211 -17.68 9.73 -39.62
C VAL A 211 -18.54 9.28 -40.80
N GLU A 212 -19.51 8.39 -40.58
CA GLU A 212 -20.44 7.94 -41.62
C GLU A 212 -21.31 9.08 -42.18
N TRP A 213 -21.58 10.12 -41.39
CA TRP A 213 -22.29 11.33 -41.83
C TRP A 213 -21.40 12.26 -42.65
N TYR A 214 -20.11 12.36 -42.34
CA TYR A 214 -19.16 13.16 -43.13
C TYR A 214 -18.77 12.49 -44.47
N ASP A 215 -18.84 11.16 -44.55
CA ASP A 215 -18.55 10.39 -45.76
C ASP A 215 -19.74 10.28 -46.74
N LYS A 216 -20.89 10.87 -46.40
CA LYS A 216 -22.11 10.95 -47.22
C LYS A 216 -22.27 12.31 -47.89
#